data_AF-A0A0H5RFG6-F1
#
_entry.id   AF-A0A0H5RFG6-F1
#
_cell.length_a   1.000
_cell.length_b   1.000
_cell.length_c   1.000
_cell.angle_alpha   90.00
_cell.angle_beta   90.00
_cell.angle_gamma   90.00
#
_symmetry.space_group_name_H-M   'P 1'
#
loop_
_entity.id
_entity.type
_entity.pdbx_description
1 polymer ?
#
loop_
_entity_poly.entity_id
_entity_poly.type
_entity_poly.pdbx_seq_one_letter_code
_entity_poly.pdbx_strand_id
1 'polypeptide(L)'
;ESESAGYIAKHCNAKIIIAEDFHQIGKFIQVIDQLTECGAFVVYRTISDSDLEQSRKYKPTYRWDEFLKISDNDKSLDDALESRISSQRPGNICSLIYTSGTTGVPKATMVSHDAINFMTSHLGEI
;
A
#
# COMPACT_ATOMS: atom_id res chain seq x y z
N GLU A 1 -6.21 16.32 5.85
CA GLU A 1 -5.24 15.25 5.53
C GLU A 1 -5.83 13.84 5.61
N SER A 2 -6.43 13.43 6.74
CA SER A 2 -7.03 12.09 6.89
C SER A 2 -8.10 11.78 5.84
N GLU A 3 -8.90 12.78 5.45
CA GLU A 3 -9.94 12.64 4.42
C GLU A 3 -9.34 12.31 3.04
N SER A 4 -8.23 12.93 2.65
CA SER A 4 -7.55 12.66 1.38
C SER A 4 -6.90 11.28 1.38
N ALA A 5 -6.24 10.89 2.47
CA ALA A 5 -5.63 9.57 2.62
C ALA A 5 -6.70 8.46 2.59
N GLY A 6 -7.82 8.67 3.29
CA GLY A 6 -8.98 7.77 3.29
C GLY A 6 -9.61 7.64 1.91
N TYR A 7 -9.81 8.76 1.21
CA TYR A 7 -10.30 8.76 -0.17
C TYR A 7 -9.39 7.94 -1.09
N ILE A 8 -8.07 8.15 -1.02
CA ILE A 8 -7.10 7.44 -1.85
C ILE A 8 -7.15 5.94 -1.57
N ALA A 9 -7.09 5.52 -0.29
CA ALA A 9 -7.11 4.12 0.09
C ALA A 9 -8.41 3.42 -0.35
N LYS A 10 -9.55 4.11 -0.26
CA LYS A 10 -10.82 3.62 -0.77
C LYS A 10 -10.84 3.54 -2.31
N HIS A 11 -10.42 4.61 -2.99
CA HIS A 11 -10.49 4.71 -4.45
C HIS A 11 -9.58 3.70 -5.16
N CYS A 12 -8.42 3.37 -4.59
CA CYS A 12 -7.56 2.30 -5.12
C CYS A 12 -7.90 0.90 -4.61
N ASN A 13 -8.97 0.73 -3.80
CA ASN A 13 -9.31 -0.53 -3.13
C ASN A 13 -8.11 -1.13 -2.38
N ALA A 14 -7.39 -0.31 -1.60
CA ALA A 14 -6.18 -0.72 -0.90
C ALA A 14 -6.43 -1.96 -0.03
N LYS A 15 -5.65 -3.02 -0.25
CA LYS A 15 -5.71 -4.26 0.53
C LYS A 15 -4.83 -4.20 1.78
N ILE A 16 -3.73 -3.46 1.69
CA ILE A 16 -2.76 -3.27 2.78
C ILE A 16 -2.39 -1.79 2.78
N ILE A 17 -2.30 -1.19 3.96
CA ILE A 17 -1.78 0.17 4.14
C ILE A 17 -0.46 0.08 4.90
N ILE A 18 0.61 0.56 4.25
CA ILE A 18 1.94 0.66 4.84
C ILE A 18 2.14 2.11 5.27
N ALA A 19 2.46 2.34 6.54
CA ALA A 19 2.56 3.67 7.12
C ALA A 19 3.81 3.80 8.01
N GLU A 20 4.26 5.05 8.20
CA GLU A 20 5.48 5.32 8.96
C GLU A 20 5.36 4.95 10.44
N ASP A 21 4.26 5.36 11.07
CA ASP A 21 4.05 5.28 12.51
C ASP A 21 2.55 5.20 12.85
N PHE A 22 2.25 5.18 14.16
CA PHE A 22 0.87 5.15 14.65
C PHE A 22 0.08 6.43 14.32
N HIS A 23 0.72 7.60 14.24
CA HIS A 23 0.03 8.83 13.88
C HIS A 23 -0.55 8.75 12.45
N GLN A 24 0.20 8.18 11.50
CA GLN A 24 -0.32 7.94 10.15
C GLN A 24 -1.42 6.88 10.12
N ILE A 25 -1.28 5.77 10.88
CA ILE A 25 -2.34 4.77 11.01
C ILE A 25 -3.62 5.37 11.60
N GLY A 26 -3.50 6.28 12.58
CA GLY A 26 -4.61 6.99 13.20
C GLY A 26 -5.49 7.72 12.19
N LYS A 27 -4.92 8.25 11.10
CA LYS A 27 -5.67 8.89 10.01
C LYS A 27 -6.62 7.92 9.30
N PHE A 28 -6.22 6.66 9.13
CA PHE A 28 -7.04 5.62 8.50
C PHE A 28 -8.06 5.01 9.48
N ILE A 29 -7.71 4.90 10.77
CA ILE A 29 -8.64 4.46 11.82
C ILE A 29 -9.86 5.39 11.89
N GLN A 30 -9.68 6.70 11.75
CA GLN A 30 -10.78 7.68 11.74
C GLN A 30 -11.83 7.44 10.64
N VAL A 31 -11.46 6.76 9.56
CA VAL A 31 -12.32 6.48 8.39
C VAL A 31 -12.46 4.98 8.12
N ILE A 32 -12.20 4.14 9.13
CA ILE A 32 -12.04 2.69 8.95
C ILE A 32 -13.28 2.01 8.35
N ASP A 33 -14.47 2.50 8.68
CA ASP A 33 -15.75 1.98 8.16
C ASP A 33 -15.88 2.12 6.64
N GLN A 34 -15.12 3.04 6.03
CA GLN A 34 -15.09 3.24 4.59
C GLN A 34 -14.06 2.34 3.87
N LEU A 35 -13.14 1.73 4.62
CA LEU A 35 -12.00 0.96 4.11
C LEU A 35 -12.28 -0.56 4.19
N THR A 36 -13.39 -0.99 3.59
CA THR A 36 -13.85 -2.39 3.63
C THR A 36 -12.86 -3.37 3.02
N GLU A 37 -12.13 -2.94 1.99
CA GLU A 37 -11.15 -3.76 1.27
C GLU A 37 -9.81 -3.88 1.99
N CYS A 38 -9.53 -3.01 2.96
CA CYS A 38 -8.26 -3.00 3.69
C CYS A 38 -8.24 -4.13 4.72
N GLY A 39 -7.37 -5.11 4.48
CA GLY A 39 -7.21 -6.30 5.33
C GLY A 39 -6.23 -6.09 6.49
N ALA A 40 -5.20 -5.25 6.33
CA ALA A 40 -4.16 -5.08 7.33
C ALA A 40 -3.42 -3.73 7.24
N PHE A 41 -2.79 -3.36 8.35
CA PHE A 41 -1.83 -2.27 8.47
C PHE A 41 -0.41 -2.80 8.67
N VAL A 42 0.58 -2.10 8.12
CA VAL A 42 2.00 -2.39 8.34
C VAL A 42 2.70 -1.10 8.72
N VAL A 43 3.44 -1.11 9.83
CA VAL A 43 4.22 0.04 10.28
C VAL A 43 5.70 -0.20 10.00
N TYR A 44 6.31 0.63 9.15
CA TYR A 44 7.69 0.39 8.70
C TYR A 44 8.77 1.04 9.56
N ARG A 45 8.42 1.96 10.47
CA ARG A 45 9.34 2.47 11.50
C ARG A 45 8.94 1.98 12.89
N THR A 46 8.80 2.89 13.84
CA THR A 46 8.61 2.58 15.26
C THR A 46 7.13 2.71 15.62
N ILE A 47 6.65 1.73 16.36
CA ILE A 47 5.36 1.76 17.06
C ILE A 47 5.56 1.23 18.47
N SER A 48 4.94 1.87 19.47
CA SER A 48 4.95 1.37 20.85
C SER A 48 4.04 0.14 20.97
N ASP A 49 4.23 -0.70 21.98
CA ASP A 49 3.34 -1.86 22.17
C ASP A 49 1.89 -1.44 22.46
N SER A 50 1.70 -0.34 23.21
CA SER A 50 0.36 0.20 23.45
C SER A 50 -0.34 0.68 22.18
N ASP A 51 0.39 1.36 21.30
CA ASP A 51 -0.16 1.85 20.03
C ASP A 51 -0.43 0.71 19.05
N LEU A 52 0.45 -0.30 19.06
CA LEU A 52 0.27 -1.52 18.27
C LEU A 52 -1.02 -2.24 18.70
N GLU A 53 -1.20 -2.48 19.99
CA GLU A 53 -2.43 -3.06 20.54
C GLU A 53 -3.67 -2.20 20.27
N GLN A 54 -3.54 -0.88 20.34
CA GLN A 54 -4.63 0.04 19.99
C GLN A 54 -5.03 -0.07 18.51
N SER A 55 -4.05 -0.16 17.60
CA SER A 55 -4.33 -0.32 16.16
C SER A 55 -4.97 -1.68 15.84
N ARG A 56 -4.54 -2.75 16.52
CA ARG A 56 -5.04 -4.12 16.37
C ARG A 56 -6.51 -4.30 16.73
N LYS A 57 -7.10 -3.37 17.49
CA LYS A 57 -8.55 -3.32 17.76
C LYS A 57 -9.39 -3.08 16.50
N TYR A 58 -8.81 -2.50 15.45
CA TYR A 58 -9.53 -2.13 14.23
C TYR A 58 -9.22 -3.08 13.07
N LYS A 59 -7.94 -3.36 12.84
CA LYS A 59 -7.43 -4.26 11.79
C LYS A 59 -6.16 -4.95 12.28
N PRO A 60 -5.80 -6.14 11.76
CA PRO A 60 -4.46 -6.68 11.95
C PRO A 60 -3.40 -5.63 11.62
N THR A 61 -2.50 -5.39 12.57
CA THR A 61 -1.37 -4.46 12.40
C THR A 61 -0.07 -5.18 12.71
N TYR A 62 0.90 -5.03 11.81
CA TYR A 62 2.21 -5.65 11.89
C TYR A 62 3.30 -4.58 11.97
N ARG A 63 4.32 -4.85 12.78
CA ARG A 63 5.64 -4.21 12.61
C ARG A 63 6.26 -4.71 11.31
N TRP A 64 7.21 -3.96 10.74
CA TRP A 64 7.89 -4.36 9.50
C TRP A 64 8.51 -5.76 9.57
N ASP A 65 9.20 -6.05 10.68
CA ASP A 65 9.89 -7.32 10.88
C ASP A 65 8.91 -8.49 11.11
N GLU A 66 7.77 -8.23 11.76
CA GLU A 66 6.67 -9.19 11.84
C GLU A 66 6.09 -9.49 10.46
N PHE A 67 5.85 -8.45 9.65
CA PHE A 67 5.28 -8.57 8.31
C PHE A 67 6.17 -9.39 7.37
N LEU A 68 7.48 -9.15 7.38
CA LEU A 68 8.43 -9.89 6.54
C LEU A 68 8.49 -11.39 6.87
N LYS A 69 8.22 -11.77 8.13
CA LYS A 69 8.25 -13.17 8.58
C LYS A 69 6.98 -13.96 8.25
N ILE A 70 5.93 -13.30 7.73
CA ILE A 70 4.64 -13.96 7.44
C ILE A 70 4.81 -15.10 6.42
N SER A 71 5.72 -14.94 5.45
CA SER A 71 5.93 -15.90 4.37
C SER A 71 7.01 -16.95 4.63
N ASP A 72 7.76 -16.86 5.74
CA ASP A 72 8.98 -17.66 5.97
C ASP A 72 8.77 -19.19 5.87
N ASN A 73 7.54 -19.67 5.96
CA ASN A 73 7.21 -21.11 5.97
C ASN A 73 6.19 -21.54 4.90
N ASP A 74 5.90 -20.72 3.89
CA ASP A 74 4.90 -21.05 2.86
C ASP A 74 5.47 -20.98 1.43
N LYS A 75 6.03 -22.12 0.98
CA LYS A 75 6.55 -22.28 -0.38
C LYS A 75 5.47 -22.14 -1.46
N SER A 76 4.18 -22.28 -1.14
CA SER A 76 3.12 -22.11 -2.14
C SER A 76 2.99 -20.65 -2.60
N LEU A 77 3.52 -19.71 -1.81
CA LEU A 77 3.56 -18.30 -2.17
C LEU A 77 4.56 -18.01 -3.29
N ASP A 78 5.66 -18.78 -3.38
CA ASP A 78 6.66 -18.61 -4.43
C ASP A 78 6.07 -18.93 -5.81
N ASP A 79 5.35 -20.06 -5.93
CA ASP A 79 4.67 -20.45 -7.17
C ASP A 79 3.58 -19.43 -7.57
N ALA A 80 2.81 -18.94 -6.59
CA ALA A 80 1.79 -17.92 -6.83
C ALA A 80 2.41 -16.57 -7.26
N LEU A 81 3.56 -16.20 -6.70
CA LEU A 81 4.30 -15.01 -7.07
C LEU A 81 4.83 -15.13 -8.50
N GLU A 82 5.48 -16.24 -8.85
CA GLU A 82 6.03 -16.48 -10.19
C GLU A 82 4.91 -16.49 -11.25
N SER A 83 3.75 -17.08 -10.94
CA SER A 83 2.57 -17.04 -11.80
C SER A 83 2.06 -15.61 -12.03
N ARG A 84 2.05 -14.76 -11.00
CA ARG A 84 1.66 -13.35 -11.12
C ARG A 84 2.67 -12.54 -11.93
N ILE A 85 3.97 -12.80 -11.76
CA ILE A 85 5.03 -12.14 -12.51
C ILE A 85 4.93 -12.51 -13.99
N SER A 86 4.86 -13.81 -14.31
CA SER A 86 4.78 -14.31 -15.69
C SER A 86 3.51 -13.91 -16.44
N SER A 87 2.43 -13.57 -15.73
CA SER A 87 1.17 -13.10 -16.34
C SER A 87 1.13 -11.60 -16.63
N GLN A 88 2.11 -10.81 -16.17
CA GLN A 88 2.17 -9.38 -16.46
C GLN A 88 2.39 -9.11 -17.95
N ARG A 89 1.74 -8.06 -18.47
CA ARG A 89 1.86 -7.63 -19.87
C ARG A 89 2.14 -6.11 -19.94
N PRO A 90 2.78 -5.62 -21.02
CA PRO A 90 2.84 -4.18 -21.29
C PRO A 90 1.45 -3.54 -21.23
N GLY A 91 1.36 -2.33 -20.68
CA GLY A 91 0.10 -1.66 -20.41
C GLY A 91 -0.64 -2.10 -19.15
N ASN A 92 -0.24 -3.20 -18.48
CA ASN A 92 -0.77 -3.53 -17.15
C ASN A 92 -0.32 -2.47 -16.13
N ILE A 93 -1.25 -2.07 -15.26
CA ILE A 93 -1.01 -1.05 -14.24
C ILE A 93 -0.02 -1.57 -13.21
N CYS A 94 1.05 -0.81 -12.97
CA CYS A 94 2.03 -1.10 -11.93
C CYS A 94 1.85 -0.18 -10.72
N SER A 95 1.54 1.10 -10.94
CA SER A 95 1.40 2.09 -9.87
C SER A 95 0.32 3.14 -10.18
N LEU A 96 -0.22 3.73 -9.11
CA LEU A 96 -1.14 4.87 -9.15
C LEU A 96 -0.51 6.02 -8.38
N ILE A 97 -0.25 7.14 -9.06
CA ILE A 97 0.29 8.35 -8.43
C ILE A 97 -0.86 9.35 -8.27
N TYR A 98 -1.23 9.62 -7.02
CA TYR A 98 -2.26 10.59 -6.70
C TYR A 98 -1.69 11.99 -6.60
N THR A 99 -2.37 12.96 -7.21
CA THR A 99 -2.06 14.38 -7.09
C THR A 99 -3.28 15.14 -6.58
N SER A 100 -3.07 16.19 -5.80
CA SER A 100 -4.13 17.12 -5.40
C SER A 100 -4.57 17.92 -6.63
N GLY A 101 -5.49 17.36 -7.43
CA GLY A 101 -5.98 18.03 -8.63
C GLY A 101 -6.58 19.41 -8.30
N THR A 102 -6.68 20.27 -9.32
CA THR A 102 -7.28 21.62 -9.19
C THR A 102 -8.76 21.61 -8.79
N THR A 103 -9.43 20.45 -8.90
CA THR A 103 -10.85 20.23 -8.61
C THR A 103 -11.11 19.70 -7.19
N GLY A 104 -10.11 19.72 -6.29
CA GLY A 104 -10.23 19.33 -4.88
C GLY A 104 -10.14 17.82 -4.62
N VAL A 105 -10.66 16.98 -5.53
CA VAL A 105 -10.55 15.51 -5.43
C VAL A 105 -9.24 15.01 -6.05
N PRO A 106 -8.44 14.17 -5.35
CA PRO A 106 -7.23 13.60 -5.90
C PRO A 106 -7.48 12.75 -7.15
N LYS A 107 -6.65 12.94 -8.18
CA LYS A 107 -6.70 12.15 -9.42
C LYS A 107 -5.55 11.14 -9.43
N ALA A 108 -5.83 9.91 -9.86
CA ALA A 108 -4.85 8.84 -9.98
C ALA A 108 -4.25 8.82 -11.39
N THR A 109 -2.98 9.16 -11.52
CA THR A 109 -2.21 8.90 -12.75
C THR A 109 -1.83 7.43 -12.76
N MET A 110 -2.32 6.71 -13.77
CA MET A 110 -1.99 5.31 -14.02
C MET A 110 -0.60 5.19 -14.66
N VAL A 111 0.28 4.42 -14.03
CA VAL A 111 1.62 4.13 -14.53
C VAL A 111 1.74 2.63 -14.77
N SER A 112 1.99 2.24 -16.02
CA SER A 112 2.14 0.84 -16.41
C SER A 112 3.57 0.33 -16.20
N HIS A 113 3.74 -0.99 -16.20
CA HIS A 113 5.06 -1.63 -16.07
C HIS A 113 6.05 -1.18 -17.16
N ASP A 114 5.61 -1.10 -18.41
CA ASP A 114 6.43 -0.67 -19.55
C ASP A 114 6.80 0.82 -19.48
N ALA A 115 5.92 1.67 -18.95
CA ALA A 115 6.25 3.07 -18.69
C ALA A 115 7.37 3.20 -17.65
N ILE A 116 7.31 2.41 -16.56
CA ILE A 116 8.38 2.38 -15.56
C ILE A 116 9.69 1.87 -16.18
N ASN A 117 9.67 0.78 -16.94
CA ASN A 117 10.86 0.24 -17.58
C ASN A 117 11.51 1.25 -18.54
N PHE A 118 10.70 1.99 -19.32
CA PHE A 118 11.19 3.06 -20.18
C PHE A 118 11.82 4.20 -19.39
N MET A 119 11.21 4.63 -18.28
CA MET A 119 11.77 5.70 -17.44
C MET A 119 13.08 5.28 -16.79
N THR A 120 13.17 4.05 -16.27
CA THR A 120 14.37 3.57 -15.58
C THR A 120 15.54 3.29 -16.52
N SER A 121 15.29 2.90 -17.76
CA SER A 121 16.37 2.67 -18.75
C SER A 121 17.13 3.94 -19.13
N HIS A 122 16.50 5.11 -18.98
CA HIS A 122 17.11 6.41 -19.31
C HIS A 122 17.57 7.18 -18.07
N LEU A 123 17.29 6.69 -16.86
CA LEU A 123 17.65 7.38 -15.61
C LEU A 123 19.16 7.41 -15.36
N GLY A 124 19.91 6.45 -15.93
CA GLY A 124 21.37 6.37 -15.84
C GLY A 124 22.12 7.17 -16.92
N GLU A 125 21.40 7.84 -17.82
CA GLU A 125 21.98 8.67 -18.89
C GLU A 125 21.99 10.18 -18.55
N ILE A 126 21.60 10.53 -17.31
CA ILE A 126 21.58 11.89 -16.75
C ILE A 126 22.67 12.01 -15.69
#